data_AF-A0A8D1Y0S3-F1
#
_entry.id   AF-A0A8D1Y0S3-F1
#
_cell.length_a   1.000
_cell.length_b   1.000
_cell.length_c   1.000
_cell.angle_alpha   90.00
_cell.angle_beta   90.00
_cell.angle_gamma   90.00
#
_symmetry.space_group_name_H-M   'P 1'
#
loop_
_entity.id
_entity.type
_entity.pdbx_description
1 polymer ?
#
loop_
_entity_poly.entity_id
_entity_poly.type
_entity_poly.pdbx_seq_one_letter_code
_entity_poly.pdbx_strand_id
1 'polypeptide(L)'
;MTLQWAAVATFLYAEIGLILIFCLPFIPPQRWQKIFSFSVWGKIATFWNKAFLTIIVLLIVLFLDAVREVRKYSSAHAIERSSASRPAAYEHTQMKLFRSQRNLYISGFSLFFWLVLRRLVTLITQLAKELSNKGVLKSQAESTNKAAKKFMEENERLKRLLKNYGKEEDHILEEENKKLVEDKEKLQTELKKVSDALSKAQNDVMTMKVQSERLSKEYDLLLKEHSELQATLPLAQSPSLKRVKQKVSFISRTQA
;
A
#
# COMPACT_ATOMS: atom_id res chain seq x y z
N MET A 1 -45.87 -53.52 24.38
CA MET A 1 -45.90 -52.05 24.24
C MET A 1 -46.90 -51.71 23.15
N THR A 2 -47.70 -50.65 23.28
CA THR A 2 -48.54 -50.22 22.14
C THR A 2 -47.65 -49.61 21.06
N LEU A 3 -48.06 -49.71 19.78
CA LEU A 3 -47.29 -49.18 18.65
C LEU A 3 -46.99 -47.68 18.79
N GLN A 4 -47.89 -46.93 19.46
CA GLN A 4 -47.71 -45.51 19.76
C GLN A 4 -46.47 -45.25 20.63
N TRP A 5 -46.32 -45.97 21.76
CA TRP A 5 -45.18 -45.78 22.66
C TRP A 5 -43.86 -46.30 22.08
N ALA A 6 -43.92 -47.31 21.21
CA ALA A 6 -42.75 -47.76 20.45
C ALA A 6 -42.25 -46.66 19.49
N ALA A 7 -43.14 -45.99 18.77
CA ALA A 7 -42.77 -44.88 17.90
C ALA A 7 -42.12 -43.71 18.66
N VAL A 8 -42.68 -43.34 19.83
CA VAL A 8 -42.08 -42.30 20.69
C VAL A 8 -40.71 -42.72 21.22
N ALA A 9 -40.55 -43.99 21.62
CA ALA A 9 -39.26 -44.50 22.09
C ALA A 9 -38.20 -44.51 20.96
N THR A 10 -38.57 -44.92 19.75
CA THR A 10 -37.67 -44.86 18.58
C THR A 10 -37.24 -43.42 18.28
N PHE A 11 -38.18 -42.47 18.37
CA PHE A 11 -37.88 -41.06 18.18
C PHE A 11 -36.89 -40.55 19.26
N LEU A 12 -37.12 -40.88 20.53
CA LEU A 12 -36.21 -40.56 21.63
C LEU A 12 -34.79 -41.12 21.40
N TYR A 13 -34.67 -42.38 20.97
CA TYR A 13 -33.35 -42.97 20.70
C TYR A 13 -32.64 -42.30 19.52
N ALA A 14 -33.39 -41.90 18.48
CA ALA A 14 -32.84 -41.12 17.38
C ALA A 14 -32.34 -39.74 17.84
N GLU A 15 -33.09 -39.05 18.72
CA GLU A 15 -32.66 -37.78 19.30
C GLU A 15 -31.39 -37.94 20.14
N ILE A 16 -31.32 -38.95 21.01
CA ILE A 16 -30.12 -39.23 21.80
C ILE A 16 -28.93 -39.53 20.90
N GLY A 17 -29.11 -40.37 19.88
CA GLY A 17 -28.06 -40.67 18.90
C GLY A 17 -27.56 -39.42 18.19
N LEU A 18 -28.48 -38.54 17.77
CA LEU A 18 -28.15 -37.28 17.12
C LEU A 18 -27.43 -36.30 18.05
N ILE A 19 -27.86 -36.21 19.32
CA ILE A 19 -27.17 -35.39 20.35
C ILE A 19 -25.79 -35.94 20.63
N LEU A 20 -25.62 -37.26 20.75
CA LEU A 20 -24.30 -37.87 20.92
C LEU A 20 -23.39 -37.57 19.73
N ILE A 21 -23.91 -37.67 18.51
CA ILE A 21 -23.17 -37.30 17.29
C ILE A 21 -22.78 -35.81 17.31
N PHE A 22 -23.65 -34.92 17.79
CA PHE A 22 -23.35 -33.47 17.88
C PHE A 22 -22.44 -33.10 19.06
N CYS A 23 -22.52 -33.81 20.18
CA CYS A 23 -21.65 -33.62 21.34
C CYS A 23 -20.26 -34.23 21.13
N LEU A 24 -20.14 -35.22 20.25
CA LEU A 24 -18.83 -35.75 19.90
C LEU A 24 -18.02 -34.69 19.15
N PRO A 25 -16.81 -34.33 19.64
CA PRO A 25 -15.93 -33.37 18.96
C PRO A 25 -15.35 -33.92 17.63
N PHE A 26 -15.83 -35.09 17.18
CA PHE A 26 -15.31 -35.79 16.01
C PHE A 26 -15.63 -35.08 14.67
N ILE A 27 -16.72 -34.31 14.60
CA ILE A 27 -17.09 -33.59 13.37
C ILE A 27 -16.90 -32.09 13.58
N PRO A 28 -15.83 -31.49 13.02
CA PRO A 28 -15.64 -30.06 13.15
C PRO A 28 -16.82 -29.30 12.52
N PRO A 29 -17.24 -28.18 13.12
CA PRO A 29 -18.37 -27.35 12.67
C PRO A 29 -18.23 -26.89 11.21
N GLN A 30 -17.01 -26.86 10.68
CA GLN A 30 -16.71 -26.56 9.28
C GLN A 30 -17.27 -27.61 8.29
N ARG A 31 -17.31 -28.90 8.68
CA ARG A 31 -17.88 -29.96 7.83
C ARG A 31 -19.40 -29.85 7.78
N TRP A 32 -20.01 -29.55 8.92
CA TRP A 32 -21.44 -29.23 9.00
C TRP A 32 -21.78 -28.02 8.15
N GLN A 33 -20.98 -26.94 8.18
CA GLN A 33 -21.20 -25.77 7.33
C GLN A 33 -21.24 -26.11 5.83
N LYS A 34 -20.36 -26.98 5.34
CA LYS A 34 -20.38 -27.41 3.92
C LYS A 34 -21.65 -28.20 3.57
N ILE A 35 -22.16 -29.00 4.50
CA ILE A 35 -23.39 -29.77 4.32
C ILE A 35 -24.62 -28.85 4.40
N PHE A 36 -24.65 -27.91 5.36
CA PHE A 36 -25.72 -26.93 5.54
C PHE A 36 -25.74 -25.81 4.49
N SER A 37 -24.61 -25.50 3.84
CA SER A 37 -24.50 -24.48 2.78
C SER A 37 -24.81 -24.99 1.38
N PHE A 38 -25.01 -26.30 1.21
CA PHE A 38 -25.50 -26.83 -0.05
C PHE A 38 -26.87 -26.21 -0.35
N SER A 39 -27.02 -25.56 -1.50
CA SER A 39 -28.22 -24.78 -1.91
C SER A 39 -29.57 -25.51 -1.70
N VAL A 40 -29.53 -26.84 -1.68
CA VAL A 40 -30.65 -27.74 -1.37
C VAL A 40 -31.22 -27.54 0.05
N TRP A 41 -30.38 -27.14 1.01
CA TRP A 41 -30.78 -26.95 2.40
C TRP A 41 -31.72 -25.78 2.62
N GLY A 42 -31.67 -24.74 1.77
CA GLY A 42 -32.61 -23.60 1.87
C GLY A 42 -34.05 -24.02 1.55
N LYS A 43 -34.23 -24.85 0.52
CA LYS A 43 -35.55 -25.41 0.16
C LYS A 43 -36.02 -26.44 1.19
N ILE A 44 -35.11 -27.31 1.67
CA ILE A 44 -35.44 -28.29 2.70
C ILE A 44 -35.77 -27.63 4.04
N ALA A 45 -35.13 -26.51 4.40
CA ALA A 45 -35.32 -25.86 5.69
C ALA A 45 -36.74 -25.34 5.92
N THR A 46 -37.41 -24.84 4.88
CA THR A 46 -38.81 -24.39 4.99
C THR A 46 -39.77 -25.55 5.23
N PHE A 47 -39.54 -26.68 4.56
CA PHE A 47 -40.29 -27.92 4.79
C PHE A 47 -40.00 -28.51 6.17
N TRP A 48 -38.71 -28.52 6.57
CA TRP A 48 -38.29 -28.98 7.89
C TRP A 48 -38.89 -28.14 9.00
N ASN A 49 -38.96 -26.81 8.88
CA ASN A 49 -39.60 -25.98 9.91
C ASN A 49 -41.08 -26.35 10.12
N LYS A 50 -41.81 -26.61 9.03
CA LYS A 50 -43.21 -27.06 9.12
C LYS A 50 -43.32 -28.45 9.76
N ALA A 51 -42.54 -29.42 9.28
CA ALA A 51 -42.52 -30.78 9.82
C ALA A 51 -42.07 -30.80 11.30
N PHE A 52 -41.04 -30.03 11.64
CA PHE A 52 -40.50 -29.84 12.99
C PHE A 52 -41.56 -29.27 13.93
N LEU A 53 -42.32 -28.25 13.49
CA LEU A 53 -43.41 -27.67 14.27
C LEU A 53 -44.54 -28.68 14.50
N THR A 54 -44.90 -29.47 13.48
CA THR A 54 -45.91 -30.52 13.64
C THR A 54 -45.47 -31.61 14.62
N ILE A 55 -44.20 -32.02 14.58
CA ILE A 55 -43.64 -33.03 15.47
C ILE A 55 -43.65 -32.53 16.92
N ILE A 56 -43.20 -31.30 17.19
CA ILE A 56 -43.19 -30.77 18.56
C ILE A 56 -44.60 -30.61 19.14
N VAL A 57 -45.58 -30.17 18.34
CA VAL A 57 -46.98 -30.09 18.79
C VAL A 57 -47.50 -31.48 19.12
N LEU A 58 -47.19 -32.48 18.29
CA LEU A 58 -47.56 -33.87 18.53
C LEU A 58 -46.92 -34.42 19.82
N LEU A 59 -45.64 -34.12 20.07
CA LEU A 59 -44.95 -34.48 21.31
C LEU A 59 -45.58 -33.83 22.54
N ILE A 60 -45.93 -32.55 22.47
CA ILE A 60 -46.60 -31.84 23.57
C ILE A 60 -47.97 -32.47 23.86
N VAL A 61 -48.74 -32.80 22.83
CA VAL A 61 -50.05 -33.46 23.00
C VAL A 61 -49.89 -34.84 23.63
N LEU A 62 -48.95 -35.66 23.15
CA LEU A 62 -48.64 -36.97 23.74
C LEU A 62 -48.15 -36.87 25.18
N PHE A 63 -47.34 -35.86 25.50
CA PHE A 63 -46.89 -35.61 26.86
C PHE A 63 -48.05 -35.21 27.77
N LEU A 64 -48.94 -34.32 27.32
CA LEU A 64 -50.14 -33.95 28.07
C LEU A 64 -51.11 -35.13 28.23
N ASP A 65 -51.22 -35.98 27.22
CA ASP A 65 -51.99 -37.22 27.29
C ASP A 65 -51.38 -38.18 28.33
N ALA A 66 -50.06 -38.37 28.31
CA ALA A 66 -49.34 -39.15 29.33
C ALA A 66 -49.54 -38.58 30.75
N VAL A 67 -49.48 -37.25 30.92
CA VAL A 67 -49.72 -36.58 32.21
C VAL A 67 -51.15 -36.80 32.68
N ARG A 68 -52.14 -36.65 31.78
CA ARG A 68 -53.55 -36.91 32.08
C ARG A 68 -53.78 -38.37 32.42
N GLU A 69 -53.17 -39.27 31.68
CA GLU A 69 -53.24 -40.72 31.88
C GLU A 69 -52.67 -41.11 33.25
N VAL A 70 -51.47 -40.61 33.59
CA VAL A 70 -50.85 -40.81 34.92
C VAL A 70 -51.71 -40.21 36.04
N ARG A 71 -52.24 -38.99 35.88
CA ARG A 71 -53.10 -38.36 36.90
C ARG A 71 -54.43 -39.10 37.07
N LYS A 72 -55.06 -39.55 35.98
CA LYS A 72 -56.31 -40.32 35.99
C LYS A 72 -56.11 -41.67 36.67
N TYR A 73 -55.04 -42.38 36.35
CA TYR A 73 -54.76 -43.66 37.01
C TYR A 73 -54.27 -43.48 38.45
N SER A 74 -53.50 -42.43 38.75
CA SER A 74 -53.07 -42.12 40.11
C SER A 74 -54.24 -41.76 41.04
N SER A 75 -55.22 -40.99 40.54
CA SER A 75 -56.44 -40.66 41.30
C SER A 75 -57.40 -41.85 41.43
N ALA A 76 -57.60 -42.63 40.37
CA ALA A 76 -58.38 -43.87 40.44
C ALA A 76 -57.77 -44.89 41.41
N HIS A 77 -56.44 -45.01 41.44
CA HIS A 77 -55.71 -45.86 42.37
C HIS A 77 -55.80 -45.38 43.83
N ALA A 78 -55.82 -44.06 44.07
CA ALA A 78 -56.02 -43.51 45.41
C ALA A 78 -57.43 -43.81 45.97
N ILE A 79 -58.44 -43.76 45.10
CA ILE A 79 -59.84 -44.07 45.44
C ILE A 79 -60.01 -45.59 45.65
N GLU A 80 -59.46 -46.45 44.79
CA GLU A 80 -59.49 -47.91 44.97
C GLU A 80 -58.78 -48.37 46.26
N ARG A 81 -57.68 -47.70 46.64
CA ARG A 81 -56.95 -47.97 47.90
C ARG A 81 -57.76 -47.63 49.15
N SER A 82 -58.68 -46.67 49.07
CA SER A 82 -59.60 -46.34 50.17
C SER A 82 -60.79 -47.32 50.28
N SER A 83 -61.10 -48.07 49.23
CA SER A 83 -62.18 -49.06 49.18
C SER A 83 -61.61 -50.50 49.18
N ALA A 84 -61.03 -50.92 50.29
CA ALA A 84 -60.36 -52.21 50.44
C ALA A 84 -61.32 -53.42 50.42
N SER A 85 -61.68 -53.94 49.23
CA SER A 85 -62.51 -55.17 49.13
C SER A 85 -62.09 -56.20 48.07
N ARG A 86 -61.17 -55.92 47.13
CA ARG A 86 -60.80 -56.90 46.07
C ARG A 86 -59.29 -56.96 45.79
N PRO A 87 -58.54 -57.93 46.35
CA PRO A 87 -57.09 -58.05 46.17
C PRO A 87 -56.64 -58.25 44.71
N ALA A 88 -57.44 -58.95 43.88
CA ALA A 88 -57.10 -59.27 42.50
C ALA A 88 -57.18 -58.09 41.51
N ALA A 89 -57.95 -57.04 41.83
CA ALA A 89 -58.02 -55.81 41.02
C ALA A 89 -56.81 -54.89 41.26
N TYR A 90 -56.24 -54.99 42.47
CA TYR A 90 -55.16 -54.13 42.94
C TYR A 90 -53.85 -54.32 42.17
N GLU A 91 -53.52 -55.56 41.79
CA GLU A 91 -52.30 -55.86 41.01
C GLU A 91 -52.40 -55.37 39.56
N HIS A 92 -53.59 -55.40 38.97
CA HIS A 92 -53.81 -54.96 37.59
C HIS A 92 -53.76 -53.42 37.47
N THR A 93 -54.18 -52.68 38.51
CA THR A 93 -54.06 -51.22 38.58
C THR A 93 -52.61 -50.78 38.85
N GLN A 94 -51.87 -51.49 39.70
CA GLN A 94 -50.43 -51.27 39.94
C GLN A 94 -49.60 -51.46 38.64
N MET A 95 -49.84 -52.53 37.87
CA MET A 95 -49.16 -52.75 36.58
C MET A 95 -49.42 -51.64 35.54
N LYS A 96 -50.61 -51.04 35.55
CA LYS A 96 -50.97 -49.93 34.65
C LYS A 96 -50.35 -48.60 35.07
N LEU A 97 -50.21 -48.34 36.37
CA LEU A 97 -49.48 -47.16 36.86
C LEU A 97 -48.00 -47.18 36.41
N PHE A 98 -47.30 -48.30 36.57
CA PHE A 98 -45.91 -48.44 36.11
C PHE A 98 -45.76 -48.35 34.58
N ARG A 99 -46.83 -48.66 33.82
CA ARG A 99 -46.85 -48.45 32.36
C ARG A 99 -46.97 -46.96 32.02
N SER A 100 -47.91 -46.25 32.65
CA SER A 100 -48.13 -44.81 32.41
C SER A 100 -46.96 -43.93 32.89
N GLN A 101 -46.30 -44.26 34.01
CA GLN A 101 -45.11 -43.55 34.49
C GLN A 101 -43.94 -43.68 33.51
N ARG A 102 -43.67 -44.88 32.97
CA ARG A 102 -42.62 -45.08 31.95
C ARG A 102 -42.88 -44.28 30.68
N ASN A 103 -44.13 -44.28 30.23
CA ASN A 103 -44.58 -43.53 29.05
C ASN A 103 -44.44 -42.01 29.24
N LEU A 104 -44.73 -41.52 30.46
CA LEU A 104 -44.51 -40.12 30.84
C LEU A 104 -43.02 -39.75 30.80
N TYR A 105 -42.14 -40.61 31.31
CA TYR A 105 -40.69 -40.37 31.23
C TYR A 105 -40.20 -40.35 29.78
N ILE A 106 -40.60 -41.31 28.95
CA ILE A 106 -40.19 -41.38 27.54
C ILE A 106 -40.61 -40.11 26.79
N SER A 107 -41.87 -39.69 26.92
CA SER A 107 -42.37 -38.47 26.27
C SER A 107 -41.75 -37.19 26.84
N GLY A 108 -41.54 -37.12 28.16
CA GLY A 108 -40.91 -35.98 28.82
C GLY A 108 -39.44 -35.82 28.47
N PHE A 109 -38.67 -36.92 28.46
CA PHE A 109 -37.27 -36.90 28.04
C PHE A 109 -37.12 -36.53 26.57
N SER A 110 -38.02 -36.96 25.70
CA SER A 110 -37.97 -36.58 24.28
C SER A 110 -38.20 -35.07 24.11
N LEU A 111 -39.17 -34.51 24.82
CA LEU A 111 -39.42 -33.06 24.81
C LEU A 111 -38.23 -32.27 25.37
N PHE A 112 -37.55 -32.79 26.39
CA PHE A 112 -36.32 -32.19 26.93
C PHE A 112 -35.16 -32.25 25.92
N PHE A 113 -34.87 -33.44 25.36
CA PHE A 113 -33.80 -33.61 24.38
C PHE A 113 -34.03 -32.79 23.12
N TRP A 114 -35.28 -32.60 22.72
CA TRP A 114 -35.64 -31.68 21.65
C TRP A 114 -35.16 -30.25 21.90
N LEU A 115 -35.37 -29.71 23.11
CA LEU A 115 -34.91 -28.37 23.48
C LEU A 115 -33.38 -28.29 23.45
N VAL A 116 -32.70 -29.32 23.97
CA VAL A 116 -31.25 -29.44 23.93
C VAL A 116 -30.75 -29.47 22.47
N LEU A 117 -31.35 -30.29 21.62
CA LEU A 117 -31.00 -30.42 20.21
C LEU A 117 -31.18 -29.08 19.48
N ARG A 118 -32.31 -28.38 19.70
CA ARG A 118 -32.56 -27.05 19.12
C ARG A 118 -31.49 -26.05 19.55
N ARG A 119 -31.12 -26.06 20.82
CA ARG A 119 -30.05 -25.21 21.36
C ARG A 119 -28.71 -25.54 20.68
N LEU A 120 -28.35 -26.82 20.60
CA LEU A 120 -27.11 -27.28 19.96
C LEU A 120 -27.02 -26.88 18.48
N VAL A 121 -28.06 -27.14 17.69
CA VAL A 121 -28.08 -26.79 16.26
C VAL A 121 -27.91 -25.29 16.06
N THR A 122 -28.54 -24.47 16.90
CA THR A 122 -28.40 -23.01 16.85
C THR A 122 -26.97 -22.58 17.15
N LEU A 123 -26.36 -23.14 18.21
CA LEU A 123 -24.98 -22.86 18.59
C LEU A 123 -23.99 -23.26 17.50
N ILE A 124 -24.15 -24.46 16.92
CA ILE A 124 -23.30 -24.94 15.82
C ILE A 124 -23.43 -24.02 14.60
N THR A 125 -24.64 -23.58 14.27
CA THR A 125 -24.88 -22.67 13.14
C THR A 125 -24.22 -21.31 13.37
N GLN A 126 -24.29 -20.77 14.60
CA GLN A 126 -23.62 -19.52 14.96
C GLN A 126 -22.09 -19.65 14.88
N LEU A 127 -21.56 -20.73 15.44
CA LEU A 127 -20.13 -21.00 15.47
C LEU A 127 -19.55 -21.27 14.07
N ALA A 128 -20.33 -21.92 13.19
CA ALA A 128 -20.00 -22.06 11.77
C ALA A 128 -19.94 -20.71 11.05
N LYS A 129 -20.90 -19.79 11.29
CA LYS A 129 -20.88 -18.43 10.71
C LYS A 129 -19.65 -17.64 11.18
N GLU A 130 -19.32 -17.68 12.46
CA GLU A 130 -18.14 -16.99 12.97
C GLU A 130 -16.83 -17.54 12.41
N LEU A 131 -16.69 -18.87 12.31
CA LEU A 131 -15.51 -19.48 11.70
C LEU A 131 -15.40 -19.14 10.21
N SER A 132 -16.51 -19.12 9.48
CA SER A 132 -16.55 -18.67 8.08
C SER A 132 -16.08 -17.22 7.96
N ASN A 133 -16.59 -16.34 8.83
CA ASN A 133 -16.20 -14.92 8.83
C ASN A 133 -14.72 -14.76 9.19
N LYS A 134 -14.19 -15.53 10.15
CA LYS A 134 -12.75 -15.54 10.46
C LYS A 134 -11.90 -16.03 9.29
N GLY A 135 -12.36 -17.05 8.57
CA GLY A 135 -11.69 -17.55 7.35
C GLY A 135 -11.64 -16.49 6.24
N VAL A 136 -12.77 -15.85 5.97
CA VAL A 136 -12.86 -14.74 5.00
C VAL A 136 -11.97 -13.57 5.43
N LEU A 137 -12.04 -13.15 6.69
CA LEU A 137 -11.20 -12.07 7.24
C LEU A 137 -9.71 -12.40 7.15
N LYS A 138 -9.30 -13.65 7.43
CA LYS A 138 -7.90 -14.07 7.30
C LYS A 138 -7.43 -14.04 5.85
N SER A 139 -8.24 -14.56 4.92
CA SER A 139 -7.91 -14.52 3.49
C SER A 139 -7.87 -13.08 2.94
N GLN A 140 -8.76 -12.21 3.44
CA GLN A 140 -8.76 -10.80 3.11
C GLN A 140 -7.50 -10.10 3.65
N ALA A 141 -7.12 -10.34 4.91
CA ALA A 141 -5.92 -9.80 5.51
C ALA A 141 -4.63 -10.29 4.81
N GLU A 142 -4.58 -11.56 4.40
CA GLU A 142 -3.46 -12.08 3.62
C GLU A 142 -3.39 -11.43 2.22
N SER A 143 -4.53 -11.22 1.57
CA SER A 143 -4.59 -10.55 0.26
C SER A 143 -4.16 -9.07 0.34
N THR A 144 -4.61 -8.34 1.37
CA THR A 144 -4.25 -6.93 1.58
C THR A 144 -2.79 -6.81 2.01
N ASN A 145 -2.28 -7.71 2.84
CA ASN A 145 -0.86 -7.74 3.22
C ASN A 145 0.03 -8.06 2.01
N LYS A 146 -0.39 -8.97 1.12
CA LYS A 146 0.34 -9.27 -0.12
C LYS A 146 0.35 -8.07 -1.07
N ALA A 147 -0.77 -7.34 -1.18
CA ALA A 147 -0.83 -6.10 -1.96
C ALA A 147 0.07 -5.00 -1.34
N ALA A 148 0.00 -4.80 -0.02
CA ALA A 148 0.84 -3.85 0.71
C ALA A 148 2.33 -4.15 0.54
N LYS A 149 2.74 -5.42 0.65
CA LYS A 149 4.14 -5.84 0.40
C LYS A 149 4.60 -5.50 -1.02
N LYS A 150 3.76 -5.74 -2.03
CA LYS A 150 4.08 -5.37 -3.43
C LYS A 150 4.27 -3.86 -3.58
N PHE A 151 3.38 -3.05 -2.99
CA PHE A 151 3.50 -1.60 -3.01
C PHE A 151 4.76 -1.11 -2.28
N MET A 152 5.12 -1.72 -1.14
CA MET A 152 6.35 -1.39 -0.44
C MET A 152 7.60 -1.72 -1.27
N GLU A 153 7.63 -2.90 -1.90
CA GLU A 153 8.75 -3.31 -2.75
C GLU A 153 8.90 -2.43 -4.00
N GLU A 154 7.78 -2.08 -4.64
CA GLU A 154 7.77 -1.16 -5.78
C GLU A 154 8.25 0.24 -5.38
N ASN A 155 7.80 0.75 -4.23
CA ASN A 155 8.24 2.05 -3.70
C ASN A 155 9.75 2.04 -3.38
N GLU A 156 10.27 0.95 -2.83
CA GLU A 156 11.72 0.80 -2.63
C GLU A 156 12.49 0.77 -3.95
N ARG A 157 12.00 0.06 -4.97
CA ARG A 157 12.63 0.04 -6.30
C ARG A 157 12.63 1.43 -6.93
N LEU A 158 11.50 2.13 -6.89
CA LEU A 158 11.39 3.52 -7.36
C LEU A 158 12.38 4.45 -6.64
N LYS A 159 12.48 4.36 -5.30
CA LYS A 159 13.47 5.14 -4.54
C LYS A 159 14.91 4.82 -4.93
N ARG A 160 15.25 3.55 -5.19
CA ARG A 160 16.59 3.16 -5.65
C ARG A 160 16.88 3.73 -7.04
N LEU A 161 15.92 3.67 -7.95
CA LEU A 161 16.04 4.26 -9.29
C LEU A 161 16.24 5.77 -9.21
N LEU A 162 15.44 6.47 -8.39
CA LEU A 162 15.57 7.92 -8.19
C LEU A 162 16.94 8.29 -7.61
N LYS A 163 17.43 7.51 -6.64
CA LYS A 163 18.76 7.73 -6.04
C LYS A 163 19.89 7.49 -7.04
N ASN A 164 19.76 6.48 -7.90
CA ASN A 164 20.75 6.21 -8.94
C ASN A 164 20.73 7.30 -10.00
N TYR A 165 19.54 7.75 -10.43
CA TYR A 165 19.39 8.83 -11.40
C TYR A 165 19.97 10.15 -10.86
N GLY A 166 19.65 10.51 -9.61
CA GLY A 166 20.23 11.70 -8.98
C GLY A 166 21.75 11.61 -8.82
N LYS A 167 22.30 10.43 -8.53
CA LYS A 167 23.76 10.22 -8.52
C LYS A 167 24.40 10.35 -9.89
N GLU A 168 23.73 9.88 -10.94
CA GLU A 168 24.21 9.97 -12.32
C GLU A 168 24.18 11.42 -12.79
N GLU A 169 23.12 12.15 -12.44
CA GLU A 169 22.98 13.59 -12.68
C GLU A 169 24.04 14.41 -11.90
N ASP A 170 24.25 14.12 -10.62
CA ASP A 170 25.32 14.73 -9.80
C ASP A 170 26.70 14.48 -10.42
N HIS A 171 26.98 13.26 -10.89
CA HIS A 171 28.28 12.91 -11.47
C HIS A 171 28.52 13.60 -12.82
N ILE A 172 27.47 13.79 -13.62
CA ILE A 172 27.54 14.55 -14.88
C ILE A 172 27.76 16.04 -14.58
N LEU A 173 27.02 16.61 -13.62
CA LEU A 173 27.15 18.00 -13.21
C LEU A 173 28.52 18.30 -12.57
N GLU A 174 29.09 17.35 -11.84
CA GLU A 174 30.42 17.47 -11.24
C GLU A 174 31.51 17.43 -12.33
N GLU A 175 31.37 16.56 -13.33
CA GLU A 175 32.29 16.53 -14.48
C GLU A 175 32.20 17.81 -15.33
N GLU A 176 30.99 18.33 -15.55
CA GLU A 176 30.77 19.60 -16.25
C GLU A 176 31.35 20.79 -15.47
N ASN A 177 31.11 20.87 -14.15
CA ASN A 177 31.71 21.91 -13.30
C ASN A 177 33.24 21.88 -13.34
N LYS A 178 33.84 20.68 -13.32
CA LYS A 178 35.29 20.55 -13.41
C LYS A 178 35.83 21.10 -14.74
N LYS A 179 35.19 20.77 -15.87
CA LYS A 179 35.56 21.30 -17.19
C LYS A 179 35.41 22.83 -17.24
N LEU A 180 34.31 23.36 -16.71
CA LEU A 180 34.07 24.80 -16.63
C LEU A 180 35.12 25.53 -15.78
N VAL A 181 35.57 24.94 -14.67
CA VAL A 181 36.65 25.51 -13.84
C VAL A 181 37.97 25.52 -14.60
N GLU A 182 38.35 24.42 -15.25
CA GLU A 182 39.57 24.36 -16.07
C GLU A 182 39.56 25.41 -17.20
N ASP A 183 38.43 25.56 -17.90
CA ASP A 183 38.32 26.55 -18.97
C ASP A 183 38.31 27.97 -18.45
N LYS A 184 37.68 28.22 -17.29
CA LYS A 184 37.76 29.52 -16.61
C LYS A 184 39.20 29.87 -16.23
N GLU A 185 39.98 28.92 -15.72
CA GLU A 185 41.39 29.14 -15.40
C GLU A 185 42.21 29.44 -16.66
N LYS A 186 42.03 28.67 -17.74
CA LYS A 186 42.70 28.94 -19.03
C LYS A 186 42.38 30.34 -19.54
N LEU A 187 41.10 30.70 -19.62
CA LEU A 187 40.65 32.03 -20.03
C LEU A 187 41.24 33.12 -19.13
N GLN A 188 41.29 32.91 -17.82
CA GLN A 188 41.90 33.87 -16.90
C GLN A 188 43.41 34.03 -17.14
N THR A 189 44.13 32.95 -17.43
CA THR A 189 45.56 33.03 -17.78
C THR A 189 45.80 33.73 -19.11
N GLU A 190 44.95 33.50 -20.12
CA GLU A 190 45.04 34.21 -21.40
C GLU A 190 44.72 35.69 -21.24
N LEU A 191 43.67 36.01 -20.49
CA LEU A 191 43.28 37.39 -20.21
C LEU A 191 44.38 38.13 -19.45
N LYS A 192 45.05 37.46 -18.50
CA LYS A 192 46.23 38.01 -17.80
C LYS A 192 47.40 38.23 -18.76
N LYS A 193 47.73 37.27 -19.62
CA LYS A 193 48.79 37.42 -20.64
C LYS A 193 48.51 38.57 -21.61
N VAL A 194 47.27 38.68 -22.09
CA VAL A 194 46.85 39.77 -22.99
C VAL A 194 46.89 41.10 -22.27
N SER A 195 46.43 41.16 -21.01
CA SER A 195 46.51 42.37 -20.18
C SER A 195 47.97 42.81 -19.96
N ASP A 196 48.86 41.88 -19.64
CA ASP A 196 50.29 42.17 -19.46
C ASP A 196 50.91 42.67 -20.76
N ALA A 197 50.62 42.02 -21.89
CA ALA A 197 51.06 42.45 -23.22
C ALA A 197 50.52 43.84 -23.60
N LEU A 198 49.25 44.13 -23.29
CA LEU A 198 48.63 45.42 -23.53
C LEU A 198 49.28 46.51 -22.67
N SER A 199 49.55 46.25 -21.40
CA SER A 199 50.25 47.21 -20.52
C SER A 199 51.67 47.52 -21.01
N LYS A 200 52.38 46.51 -21.53
CA LYS A 200 53.70 46.67 -22.13
C LYS A 200 53.61 47.51 -23.40
N ALA A 201 52.68 47.20 -24.30
CA ALA A 201 52.45 47.98 -25.51
C ALA A 201 52.05 49.43 -25.19
N GLN A 202 51.24 49.65 -24.13
CA GLN A 202 50.87 51.00 -23.69
C GLN A 202 52.08 51.77 -23.16
N ASN A 203 52.96 51.12 -22.39
CA ASN A 203 54.23 51.71 -21.94
C ASN A 203 55.15 52.02 -23.12
N ASP A 204 55.27 51.12 -24.09
CA ASP A 204 56.05 51.33 -25.31
C ASP A 204 55.51 52.52 -26.12
N VAL A 205 54.19 52.63 -26.30
CA VAL A 205 53.56 53.80 -26.96
C VAL A 205 53.82 55.09 -26.17
N MET A 206 53.73 55.05 -24.84
CA MET A 206 54.02 56.21 -23.99
C MET A 206 55.49 56.65 -24.10
N THR A 207 56.43 55.71 -24.12
CA THR A 207 57.85 56.01 -24.33
C THR A 207 58.13 56.54 -25.73
N MET A 208 57.51 55.97 -26.77
CA MET A 208 57.59 56.50 -28.14
C MET A 208 57.00 57.90 -28.24
N LYS A 209 55.88 58.18 -27.56
CA LYS A 209 55.30 59.52 -27.50
C LYS A 209 56.26 60.53 -26.87
N VAL A 210 56.85 60.19 -25.72
CA VAL A 210 57.86 61.05 -25.06
C VAL A 210 59.10 61.24 -25.93
N GLN A 211 59.57 60.19 -26.62
CA GLN A 211 60.69 60.30 -27.57
C GLN A 211 60.33 61.20 -28.76
N SER A 212 59.14 61.07 -29.33
CA SER A 212 58.65 61.93 -30.41
C SER A 212 58.51 63.38 -29.98
N GLU A 213 58.01 63.65 -28.77
CA GLU A 213 57.92 65.01 -28.21
C GLU A 213 59.31 65.62 -27.98
N ARG A 214 60.27 64.82 -27.49
CA ARG A 214 61.67 65.26 -27.35
C ARG A 214 62.29 65.56 -28.72
N LEU A 215 62.11 64.68 -29.70
CA LEU A 215 62.63 64.87 -31.05
C LEU A 215 62.01 66.11 -31.72
N SER A 216 60.71 66.34 -31.55
CA SER A 216 60.04 67.56 -32.07
C SER A 216 60.64 68.84 -31.49
N LYS A 217 60.96 68.85 -30.18
CA LYS A 217 61.59 70.01 -29.53
C LYS A 217 63.01 70.26 -30.05
N GLU A 218 63.81 69.22 -30.25
CA GLU A 218 65.14 69.32 -30.86
C GLU A 218 65.05 69.85 -32.31
N TYR A 219 64.07 69.37 -33.08
CA TYR A 219 63.79 69.90 -34.42
C TYR A 219 63.44 71.39 -34.40
N ASP A 220 62.57 71.82 -33.48
CA ASP A 220 62.19 73.24 -33.35
C ASP A 220 63.39 74.13 -32.94
N LEU A 221 64.27 73.63 -32.07
CA LEU A 221 65.51 74.31 -31.68
C LEU A 221 66.47 74.44 -32.86
N LEU A 222 66.69 73.36 -33.61
CA LEU A 222 67.53 73.37 -34.81
C LEU A 222 66.99 74.33 -35.87
N LEU A 223 65.66 74.41 -36.04
CA LEU A 223 65.03 75.37 -36.95
C LEU A 223 65.29 76.82 -36.53
N LYS A 224 65.25 77.10 -35.21
CA LYS A 224 65.59 78.42 -34.66
C LYS A 224 67.05 78.77 -34.89
N GLU A 225 67.98 77.86 -34.59
CA GLU A 225 69.40 78.07 -34.89
C GLU A 225 69.64 78.31 -36.38
N HIS A 226 68.98 77.54 -37.26
CA HIS A 226 69.03 77.78 -38.71
C HIS A 226 68.51 79.19 -39.08
N SER A 227 67.41 79.64 -38.46
CA SER A 227 66.85 80.97 -38.70
C SER A 227 67.76 82.10 -38.18
N GLU A 228 68.42 81.90 -37.04
CA GLU A 228 69.37 82.85 -36.45
C GLU A 228 70.66 82.93 -37.27
N LEU A 229 71.20 81.80 -37.73
CA LEU A 229 72.34 81.76 -38.66
C LEU A 229 72.01 82.44 -39.99
N GLN A 230 70.76 82.34 -40.45
CA GLN A 230 70.29 83.03 -41.66
C GLN A 230 70.08 84.54 -41.43
N ALA A 231 69.74 84.97 -40.22
CA ALA A 231 69.61 86.38 -39.83
C ALA A 231 70.96 87.06 -39.53
N THR A 232 71.97 86.29 -39.06
CA THR A 232 73.34 86.77 -38.80
C THR A 232 74.18 86.87 -40.08
N LEU A 233 73.54 86.79 -41.24
CA LEU A 233 74.12 87.00 -42.57
C LEU A 233 73.65 88.35 -43.16
N PRO A 234 74.23 89.51 -42.76
CA PRO A 234 74.16 90.72 -43.56
C PRO A 234 75.10 90.64 -44.77
N LEU A 235 74.48 90.76 -45.94
CA LEU A 235 75.05 90.86 -47.27
C LEU A 235 76.22 91.87 -47.38
N ALA A 236 77.41 91.38 -47.74
CA ALA A 236 78.21 92.05 -48.75
C ALA A 236 77.92 91.38 -50.09
N GLN A 237 77.46 92.18 -51.05
CA GLN A 237 76.89 91.77 -52.33
C GLN A 237 77.88 90.99 -53.24
N SER A 238 77.26 90.25 -54.15
CA SER A 238 77.74 89.48 -55.31
C SER A 238 78.93 90.11 -56.09
N PRO A 239 79.82 89.34 -56.77
CA PRO A 239 79.41 88.48 -57.89
C PRO A 239 80.16 87.14 -58.05
N SER A 240 79.53 86.24 -58.79
CA SER A 240 80.17 85.15 -59.56
C SER A 240 81.02 84.11 -58.83
N LEU A 241 80.41 82.95 -58.59
CA LEU A 241 80.86 81.65 -59.13
C LEU A 241 79.70 80.67 -58.91
N LYS A 242 78.74 80.55 -59.83
CA LYS A 242 78.93 79.75 -61.05
C LYS A 242 79.92 78.60 -60.78
N ARG A 243 79.48 77.54 -60.08
CA ARG A 243 80.00 76.19 -60.39
C ARG A 243 79.20 74.98 -59.87
N VAL A 244 78.26 75.11 -58.94
CA VAL A 244 77.51 73.91 -58.46
C VAL A 244 76.04 73.87 -58.90
N LYS A 245 75.37 75.02 -59.06
CA LYS A 245 73.95 75.06 -59.51
C LYS A 245 73.71 74.79 -61.00
N GLN A 246 74.75 74.58 -61.82
CA GLN A 246 74.58 74.21 -63.24
C GLN A 246 74.92 72.74 -63.53
N LYS A 247 75.35 71.94 -62.54
CA LYS A 247 75.60 70.50 -62.73
C LYS A 247 74.50 69.57 -62.20
N VAL A 248 73.52 70.08 -61.45
CA VAL A 248 72.34 69.28 -61.04
C VAL A 248 71.09 69.63 -61.87
N SER A 249 71.05 70.80 -62.52
CA SER A 249 69.96 71.17 -63.44
C SER A 249 70.01 70.47 -64.80
N PHE A 250 70.96 69.56 -65.04
CA PHE A 250 70.99 68.71 -66.24
C PHE A 250 70.39 67.32 -66.01
N ILE A 251 70.02 66.95 -64.78
CA ILE A 251 69.43 65.63 -64.49
C ILE A 251 67.91 65.71 -64.32
N SER A 252 67.33 66.89 -64.07
CA SER A 252 65.88 67.00 -63.78
C SER A 252 65.04 67.70 -64.85
N ARG A 253 65.57 67.87 -66.07
CA ARG A 253 64.79 68.36 -67.24
C ARG A 253 64.94 67.50 -68.50
N THR A 254 65.26 66.22 -68.32
CA THR A 254 65.33 65.24 -69.42
C THR A 254 64.39 64.05 -69.25
N GLN A 255 63.37 64.16 -68.38
CA GLN A 255 62.12 63.37 -68.38
C GLN A 255 61.09 64.21 -67.60
N ALA A 256 60.11 64.96 -68.13
CA ALA A 256 59.34 64.83 -69.37
C ALA A 256 58.79 63.41 -69.57
#